data_AF-A0A7V5SRV1-F1
#
_entry.id   AF-A0A7V5SRV1-F1
#
_cell.length_a   1.000
_cell.length_b   1.000
_cell.length_c   1.000
_cell.angle_alpha   90.00
_cell.angle_beta   90.00
_cell.angle_gamma   90.00
#
_symmetry.space_group_name_H-M   'P 1'
#
loop_
_entity.id
_entity.type
_entity.pdbx_description
1 polymer ?
#
loop_
_entity_poly.entity_id
_entity_poly.type
_entity_poly.pdbx_seq_one_letter_code
_entity_poly.pdbx_strand_id
1 'polypeptide(L)'
;MKDIELIILAGDCYRVASPLRIIVPFKLESSKDILLKGKINEKENIELVGHLDPVGKKEAELTLIVPDLNPKSELKLNCSNISNPRSTVSITKQKETVYDVKINDKYFTSLHFNEENLANRPYLYPLLTPKGIRTTRSLHYDPLENETKDHPHHTGCWTAWGDISGTDNWAYGKTKGRQEVKKINIEQNAVFGKFDLDIEWTTSHGKPQLIERRQIWFYNQPEYTNLRMVDFQIDLQP
;
A
#
# COMPACT_ATOMS: atom_id res chain seq x y z
N MET A 1 12.87 -19.07 21.18
CA MET A 1 12.78 -19.17 19.71
C MET A 1 13.92 -20.08 19.28
N LYS A 2 13.77 -20.98 18.29
CA LYS A 2 14.98 -21.44 17.60
C LYS A 2 15.60 -20.20 16.96
N ASP A 3 16.92 -20.04 16.99
CA ASP A 3 17.55 -18.95 16.27
C ASP A 3 17.29 -19.18 14.78
N ILE A 4 16.48 -18.31 14.20
CA ILE A 4 16.13 -18.37 12.78
C ILE A 4 16.98 -17.31 12.09
N GLU A 5 17.86 -17.80 11.23
CA GLU A 5 18.65 -16.97 10.34
C GLU A 5 17.91 -16.84 9.01
N LEU A 6 17.66 -15.59 8.60
CA LEU A 6 17.16 -15.26 7.27
C LEU A 6 18.33 -14.74 6.43
N ILE A 7 18.55 -15.35 5.27
CA ILE A 7 19.58 -14.94 4.32
C ILE A 7 18.90 -14.35 3.09
N ILE A 8 19.14 -13.07 2.82
CA ILE A 8 18.59 -12.35 1.67
C ILE A 8 19.71 -12.15 0.65
N LEU A 9 19.52 -12.70 -0.55
CA LEU A 9 20.44 -12.54 -1.66
C LEU A 9 19.97 -11.38 -2.56
N ALA A 10 20.83 -10.40 -2.78
CA ALA A 10 20.46 -9.21 -3.56
C ALA A 10 20.15 -9.54 -5.03
N GLY A 11 20.80 -10.56 -5.59
CA GLY A 11 20.75 -10.88 -7.03
C GLY A 11 21.69 -9.99 -7.84
N ASP A 12 21.50 -9.88 -9.15
CA ASP A 12 22.39 -9.11 -10.03
C ASP A 12 22.12 -7.60 -10.08
N CYS A 13 21.06 -7.13 -9.42
CA CYS A 13 20.64 -5.73 -9.44
C CYS A 13 20.74 -5.09 -8.05
N TYR A 14 20.79 -3.76 -8.03
CA TYR A 14 20.60 -3.00 -6.80
C TYR A 14 19.20 -3.22 -6.25
N ARG A 15 19.10 -3.38 -4.93
CA ARG A 15 17.84 -3.25 -4.21
C ARG A 15 17.84 -1.91 -3.50
N VAL A 16 16.73 -1.18 -3.59
CA VAL A 16 16.54 0.09 -2.90
C VAL A 16 15.31 -0.05 -2.03
N ALA A 17 15.50 -0.03 -0.71
CA ALA A 17 14.46 -0.10 0.31
C ALA A 17 13.22 -0.94 -0.09
N SER A 18 13.46 -2.19 -0.44
CA SER A 18 12.50 -3.01 -1.20
C SER A 18 11.61 -3.82 -0.26
N PRO A 19 10.28 -3.70 -0.36
CA PRO A 19 9.38 -4.62 0.34
C PRO A 19 9.64 -6.06 -0.10
N LEU A 20 9.74 -6.96 0.87
CA LEU A 20 9.88 -8.41 0.68
C LEU A 20 8.76 -9.11 1.42
N ARG A 21 8.08 -10.03 0.73
CA ARG A 21 7.11 -10.98 1.29
C ARG A 21 7.61 -12.39 1.02
N ILE A 22 7.71 -13.23 2.05
CA ILE A 22 8.22 -14.60 1.94
C ILE A 22 7.56 -15.52 2.95
N ILE A 23 7.23 -16.76 2.55
CA ILE A 23 6.77 -17.78 3.49
C ILE A 23 7.96 -18.32 4.29
N VAL A 24 7.85 -18.26 5.60
CA VAL A 24 8.84 -18.78 6.54
C VAL A 24 8.28 -19.96 7.34
N PRO A 25 9.10 -20.98 7.67
CA PRO A 25 8.66 -22.23 8.32
C PRO A 25 8.45 -22.08 9.83
N PHE A 26 8.10 -20.89 10.29
CA PHE A 26 7.84 -20.59 11.68
C PHE A 26 6.73 -19.56 11.83
N LYS A 27 6.10 -19.55 13.00
CA LYS A 27 5.18 -18.52 13.47
C LYS A 27 5.50 -18.24 14.93
N LEU A 28 5.30 -17.00 15.36
CA LEU A 28 5.39 -16.63 16.76
C LEU A 28 4.01 -16.58 17.40
N GLU A 29 3.94 -17.06 18.63
CA GLU A 29 2.68 -17.14 19.38
C GLU A 29 2.34 -15.83 20.08
N SER A 30 3.35 -15.02 20.43
CA SER A 30 3.19 -13.85 21.31
C SER A 30 3.11 -12.50 20.59
N SER A 31 3.59 -12.40 19.35
CA SER A 31 3.58 -11.16 18.56
C SER A 31 3.54 -11.50 17.07
N LYS A 32 2.81 -10.68 16.29
CA LYS A 32 2.89 -10.71 14.83
C LYS A 32 4.12 -9.97 14.30
N ASP A 33 4.65 -9.03 15.06
CA ASP A 33 5.84 -8.28 14.67
C ASP A 33 7.10 -8.89 15.29
N ILE A 34 8.21 -8.82 14.55
CA ILE A 34 9.53 -9.34 14.92
C ILE A 34 10.63 -8.31 14.72
N LEU A 35 11.70 -8.46 15.49
CA LEU A 35 12.94 -7.72 15.31
C LEU A 35 13.93 -8.60 14.57
N LEU A 36 14.42 -8.12 13.44
CA LEU A 36 15.49 -8.75 12.66
C LEU A 36 16.77 -7.94 12.82
N LYS A 37 17.83 -8.57 13.32
CA LYS A 37 19.15 -7.93 13.50
C LYS A 37 20.19 -8.57 12.62
N GLY A 38 21.02 -7.75 11.99
CA GLY A 38 22.12 -8.25 11.18
C GLY A 38 23.16 -7.20 10.89
N LYS A 39 23.95 -7.46 9.85
CA LYS A 39 24.99 -6.56 9.36
C LYS A 39 24.90 -6.47 7.84
N ILE A 40 24.91 -5.25 7.30
CA ILE A 40 25.02 -5.03 5.86
C ILE A 40 26.47 -5.27 5.42
N ASN A 41 27.43 -4.90 6.26
CA ASN A 41 28.87 -5.11 6.09
C ASN A 41 29.56 -5.14 7.46
N GLU A 42 30.89 -5.30 7.50
CA GLU A 42 31.66 -5.38 8.77
C GLU A 42 31.45 -4.19 9.71
N LYS A 43 31.07 -3.02 9.19
CA LYS A 43 30.98 -1.75 9.92
C LYS A 43 29.55 -1.33 10.25
N GLU A 44 28.55 -1.91 9.58
CA GLU A 44 27.18 -1.41 9.63
C GLU A 44 26.22 -2.48 10.15
N ASN A 45 25.79 -2.31 11.40
CA ASN A 45 24.71 -3.08 11.99
C ASN A 45 23.37 -2.54 11.51
N ILE A 46 22.39 -3.43 11.35
CA ILE A 46 21.02 -3.05 11.01
C ILE A 46 20.02 -3.75 11.93
N GLU A 47 18.97 -3.00 12.27
CA GLU A 47 17.77 -3.50 12.92
C GLU A 47 16.56 -3.19 12.04
N LEU A 48 15.77 -4.21 11.75
CA LEU A 48 14.57 -4.14 10.93
C LEU A 48 13.38 -4.67 11.73
N VAL A 49 12.19 -4.16 11.41
CA VAL A 49 10.93 -4.74 11.86
C VAL A 49 10.33 -5.55 10.71
N GLY A 50 9.88 -6.76 11.02
CA GLY A 50 9.10 -7.60 10.12
C GLY A 50 7.74 -7.92 10.72
N HIS A 51 6.75 -8.14 9.87
CA HIS A 51 5.40 -8.57 10.24
C HIS A 51 5.16 -10.01 9.76
N LEU A 52 4.59 -10.85 10.60
CA LEU A 52 4.26 -12.25 10.34
C LEU A 52 2.75 -12.44 10.29
N ASP A 53 2.25 -12.84 9.14
CA ASP A 53 0.86 -13.28 8.97
C ASP A 53 0.77 -14.81 8.89
N PRO A 54 0.02 -15.47 9.79
CA PRO A 54 -0.11 -16.92 9.77
C PRO A 54 -0.75 -17.43 8.48
N VAL A 55 -0.04 -18.31 7.75
CA VAL A 55 -0.58 -19.02 6.57
C VAL A 55 -0.86 -20.50 6.86
N GLY A 56 -0.40 -21.02 8.00
CA GLY A 56 -0.64 -22.38 8.44
C GLY A 56 -0.35 -22.60 9.92
N LYS A 57 -0.33 -23.86 10.36
CA LYS A 57 -0.04 -24.21 11.76
C LYS A 57 1.41 -23.93 12.18
N LYS A 58 2.35 -23.99 11.24
CA LYS A 58 3.79 -23.83 11.48
C LYS A 58 4.47 -22.87 10.50
N GLU A 59 3.69 -22.12 9.72
CA GLU A 59 4.19 -21.25 8.67
C GLU A 59 3.52 -19.88 8.78
N ALA A 60 4.27 -18.85 8.41
CA ALA A 60 3.80 -17.48 8.29
C ALA A 60 4.38 -16.81 7.05
N GLU A 61 3.64 -15.87 6.47
CA GLU A 61 4.19 -14.91 5.53
C GLU A 61 4.90 -13.81 6.32
N LEU A 62 6.20 -13.66 6.12
CA LEU A 62 7.01 -12.57 6.65
C LEU A 62 7.03 -11.42 5.64
N THR A 63 6.57 -10.26 6.06
CA THR A 63 6.71 -8.98 5.35
C THR A 63 7.75 -8.11 6.04
N LEU A 64 8.74 -7.61 5.31
CA LEU A 64 9.72 -6.65 5.81
C LEU A 64 10.16 -5.71 4.68
N ILE A 65 10.80 -4.59 5.04
CA ILE A 65 11.45 -3.71 4.06
C ILE A 65 12.95 -3.96 4.14
N VAL A 66 13.48 -4.56 3.08
CA VAL A 66 14.91 -4.85 2.93
C VAL A 66 15.63 -3.53 2.66
N PRO A 67 16.74 -3.22 3.37
CA PRO A 67 17.50 -1.99 3.11
C PRO A 67 18.12 -2.01 1.72
N ASP A 68 18.84 -0.94 1.39
CA ASP A 68 19.63 -0.89 0.17
C ASP A 68 20.69 -1.99 0.17
N LEU A 69 20.75 -2.77 -0.91
CA LEU A 69 21.72 -3.84 -1.11
C LEU A 69 22.40 -3.71 -2.46
N ASN A 70 23.72 -3.87 -2.47
CA ASN A 70 24.51 -3.92 -3.69
C ASN A 70 24.25 -5.22 -4.46
N PRO A 71 24.42 -5.24 -5.79
CA PRO A 71 24.42 -6.48 -6.55
C PRO A 71 25.34 -7.53 -5.93
N LYS A 72 24.87 -8.77 -5.89
CA LYS A 72 25.57 -9.97 -5.43
C LYS A 72 25.95 -9.97 -3.95
N SER A 73 25.44 -9.02 -3.15
CA SER A 73 25.61 -9.05 -1.69
C SER A 73 24.61 -10.00 -1.03
N GLU A 74 24.94 -10.41 0.19
CA GLU A 74 24.06 -11.12 1.10
C GLU A 74 23.77 -10.28 2.35
N LEU A 75 22.55 -10.37 2.87
CA LEU A 75 22.18 -9.84 4.17
C LEU A 75 21.70 -10.98 5.05
N LYS A 76 22.41 -11.22 6.15
CA LYS A 76 22.07 -12.24 7.17
C LYS A 76 21.40 -11.58 8.36
N LEU A 77 20.22 -12.07 8.75
CA LEU A 77 19.38 -11.50 9.79
C LEU A 77 18.99 -12.58 10.81
N ASN A 78 19.20 -12.30 12.08
CA ASN A 78 18.70 -13.11 13.19
C ASN A 78 17.36 -12.56 13.68
N CYS A 79 16.37 -13.44 13.78
CA CYS A 79 15.01 -13.09 14.18
C CYS A 79 14.82 -13.20 15.70
N SER A 80 14.13 -12.22 16.29
CA SER A 80 13.77 -12.22 17.70
C SER A 80 12.41 -11.56 17.94
N ASN A 81 11.80 -11.82 19.10
CA ASN A 81 10.52 -11.20 19.47
C ASN A 81 10.74 -9.73 19.78
N ILE A 82 9.80 -8.88 19.38
CA ILE A 82 9.69 -7.51 19.87
C ILE A 82 8.46 -7.40 20.77
N SER A 83 8.60 -6.69 21.89
CA SER A 83 7.55 -6.58 22.91
C SER A 83 6.58 -5.42 22.68
N ASN A 84 7.00 -4.35 21.98
CA ASN A 84 6.16 -3.17 21.73
C ASN A 84 6.50 -2.48 20.38
N PRO A 85 6.23 -3.13 19.25
CA PRO A 85 6.24 -2.44 17.96
C PRO A 85 5.05 -1.48 17.90
N ARG A 86 5.31 -0.21 17.57
CA ARG A 86 4.23 0.76 17.31
C ARG A 86 3.80 0.64 15.86
N SER A 87 2.50 0.75 15.59
CA SER A 87 2.04 0.92 14.21
C SER A 87 2.63 2.21 13.67
N THR A 88 3.44 2.10 12.63
CA THR A 88 4.09 3.23 11.97
C THR A 88 3.28 3.68 10.77
N VAL A 89 2.56 2.75 10.13
CA VAL A 89 1.49 3.08 9.21
C VAL A 89 0.19 3.08 9.98
N SER A 90 -0.57 4.17 9.89
CA SER A 90 -1.89 4.28 10.50
C SER A 90 -2.94 4.61 9.45
N ILE A 91 -4.03 3.86 9.43
CA ILE A 91 -5.20 4.04 8.60
C ILE A 91 -6.37 4.39 9.51
N THR A 92 -6.99 5.54 9.28
CA THR A 92 -8.06 6.06 10.13
C THR A 92 -9.25 6.50 9.30
N LYS A 93 -10.44 6.01 9.65
CA LYS A 93 -11.69 6.43 9.02
C LYS A 93 -11.96 7.90 9.38
N GLN A 94 -12.11 8.75 8.37
CA GLN A 94 -12.51 10.15 8.55
C GLN A 94 -14.00 10.35 8.29
N LYS A 95 -14.52 9.67 7.26
CA LYS A 95 -15.93 9.66 6.86
C LYS A 95 -16.29 8.27 6.36
N GLU A 96 -17.57 8.02 6.05
CA GLU A 96 -18.02 6.73 5.49
C GLU A 96 -17.22 6.29 4.25
N THR A 97 -16.82 7.26 3.43
CA THR A 97 -16.17 7.06 2.13
C THR A 97 -14.72 7.50 2.08
N VAL A 98 -14.13 7.88 3.22
CA VAL A 98 -12.79 8.50 3.27
C VAL A 98 -11.97 7.95 4.43
N TYR A 99 -10.78 7.44 4.11
CA TYR A 99 -9.81 6.91 5.07
C TYR A 99 -8.45 7.56 4.88
N ASP A 100 -7.92 8.16 5.96
CA ASP A 100 -6.59 8.76 5.96
C ASP A 100 -5.52 7.71 6.19
N VAL A 101 -4.40 7.86 5.49
CA VAL A 101 -3.18 7.09 5.65
C VAL A 101 -2.08 8.02 6.15
N LYS A 102 -1.46 7.67 7.27
CA LYS A 102 -0.27 8.33 7.81
C LYS A 102 0.87 7.33 7.92
N ILE A 103 2.10 7.82 7.75
CA ILE A 103 3.33 7.04 7.95
C ILE A 103 4.23 7.84 8.90
N ASN A 104 4.56 7.24 10.05
CA ASN A 104 5.23 7.85 11.19
C ASN A 104 4.52 9.15 11.62
N ASP A 105 3.21 9.05 11.83
CA ASP A 105 2.28 10.14 12.20
C ASP A 105 2.18 11.30 11.19
N LYS A 106 2.92 11.24 10.08
CA LYS A 106 2.87 12.24 8.99
C LYS A 106 1.84 11.81 7.95
N TYR A 107 0.92 12.71 7.63
CA TYR A 107 -0.09 12.49 6.60
C TYR A 107 0.56 12.17 5.25
N PHE A 108 0.08 11.12 4.59
CA PHE A 108 0.54 10.71 3.26
C PHE A 108 -0.53 10.94 2.20
N THR A 109 -1.72 10.37 2.39
CA THR A 109 -2.84 10.42 1.45
C THR A 109 -4.13 10.01 2.13
N SER A 110 -5.27 10.17 1.47
CA SER A 110 -6.53 9.51 1.84
C SER A 110 -7.03 8.63 0.69
N LEU A 111 -7.63 7.50 1.02
CA LEU A 111 -8.46 6.73 0.11
C LEU A 111 -9.87 7.32 0.12
N HIS A 112 -10.36 7.66 -1.07
CA HIS A 112 -11.72 8.13 -1.32
C HIS A 112 -12.43 7.11 -2.21
N PHE A 113 -13.70 6.81 -1.94
CA PHE A 113 -14.48 5.87 -2.74
C PHE A 113 -15.99 6.13 -2.62
N ASN A 114 -16.78 5.72 -3.61
CA ASN A 114 -18.24 5.87 -3.60
C ASN A 114 -18.75 7.30 -3.27
N GLU A 115 -17.94 8.33 -3.55
CA GLU A 115 -18.35 9.72 -3.28
C GLU A 115 -19.39 10.18 -4.29
N GLU A 116 -20.53 10.64 -3.80
CA GLU A 116 -21.61 11.12 -4.65
C GLU A 116 -21.14 12.32 -5.48
N ASN A 117 -21.40 12.26 -6.79
CA ASN A 117 -21.15 13.34 -7.77
C ASN A 117 -19.67 13.78 -7.96
N LEU A 118 -18.69 13.15 -7.31
CA LEU A 118 -17.28 13.55 -7.38
C LEU A 118 -16.43 12.57 -8.18
N ALA A 119 -16.56 11.27 -7.93
CA ALA A 119 -15.74 10.26 -8.58
C ALA A 119 -16.53 8.99 -8.90
N ASN A 120 -16.34 8.48 -10.10
CA ASN A 120 -16.89 7.20 -10.53
C ASN A 120 -16.06 6.00 -10.04
N ARG A 121 -14.95 6.21 -9.32
CA ARG A 121 -14.04 5.15 -8.90
C ARG A 121 -13.25 5.49 -7.64
N PRO A 122 -12.68 4.51 -6.91
CA PRO A 122 -11.80 4.74 -5.78
C PRO A 122 -10.47 5.35 -6.21
N TYR A 123 -9.97 6.30 -5.43
CA TYR A 123 -8.73 7.00 -5.72
C TYR A 123 -8.03 7.47 -4.44
N LEU A 124 -6.73 7.68 -4.56
CA LEU A 124 -5.88 8.25 -3.52
C LEU A 124 -5.71 9.74 -3.76
N TYR A 125 -6.03 10.57 -2.77
CA TYR A 125 -5.84 12.02 -2.86
C TYR A 125 -5.71 12.71 -1.49
N PRO A 126 -4.84 13.75 -1.39
CA PRO A 126 -3.70 14.01 -2.27
C PRO A 126 -2.58 12.98 -2.02
N LEU A 127 -1.73 12.73 -3.01
CA LEU A 127 -0.45 12.05 -2.73
C LEU A 127 0.59 13.09 -2.31
N LEU A 128 1.19 12.90 -1.13
CA LEU A 128 2.26 13.75 -0.63
C LEU A 128 3.61 13.03 -0.62
N THR A 129 4.70 13.76 -0.89
CA THR A 129 6.07 13.31 -0.62
C THR A 129 6.34 13.26 0.89
N PRO A 130 7.46 12.67 1.37
CA PRO A 130 7.80 12.71 2.80
C PRO A 130 8.00 14.11 3.37
N LYS A 131 8.26 15.10 2.51
CA LYS A 131 8.37 16.52 2.88
C LYS A 131 7.03 17.25 2.82
N GLY A 132 5.92 16.55 2.59
CA GLY A 132 4.57 17.14 2.51
C GLY A 132 4.27 17.83 1.19
N ILE A 133 5.12 17.68 0.16
CA ILE A 133 4.90 18.28 -1.16
C ILE A 133 3.85 17.46 -1.90
N ARG A 134 2.78 18.11 -2.39
CA ARG A 134 1.73 17.48 -3.17
C ARG A 134 2.25 17.08 -4.56
N THR A 135 1.97 15.85 -4.98
CA THR A 135 2.36 15.33 -6.30
C THR A 135 1.17 15.15 -7.26
N THR A 136 -0.06 15.17 -6.74
CA THR A 136 -1.30 15.10 -7.51
C THR A 136 -1.91 16.49 -7.73
N ARG A 137 -2.59 16.67 -8.87
CA ARG A 137 -3.38 17.87 -9.19
C ARG A 137 -4.43 18.17 -8.12
N SER A 138 -4.71 19.45 -7.86
CA SER A 138 -5.59 19.85 -6.76
C SER A 138 -7.07 19.85 -7.17
N LEU A 139 -7.34 20.16 -8.44
CA LEU A 139 -8.64 20.12 -9.11
C LEU A 139 -9.78 20.65 -8.22
N HIS A 140 -10.79 19.82 -7.92
CA HIS A 140 -12.01 20.25 -7.23
C HIS A 140 -11.87 20.35 -5.71
N TYR A 141 -10.78 19.85 -5.12
CA TYR A 141 -10.60 19.81 -3.67
C TYR A 141 -9.92 21.06 -3.12
N ASP A 142 -8.94 21.60 -3.85
CA ASP A 142 -8.15 22.75 -3.42
C ASP A 142 -7.68 23.53 -4.66
N PRO A 143 -8.62 24.11 -5.44
CA PRO A 143 -8.32 24.69 -6.74
C PRO A 143 -7.30 25.82 -6.63
N LEU A 144 -6.19 25.68 -7.34
CA LEU A 144 -5.17 26.71 -7.44
C LEU A 144 -5.54 27.74 -8.51
N GLU A 145 -5.18 29.00 -8.31
CA GLU A 145 -5.57 30.15 -9.16
C GLU A 145 -5.27 29.95 -10.66
N ASN A 146 -4.22 29.18 -10.98
CA ASN A 146 -3.78 28.91 -12.36
C ASN A 146 -3.93 27.45 -12.80
N GLU A 147 -4.66 26.61 -12.04
CA GLU A 147 -4.92 25.23 -12.44
C GLU A 147 -6.14 25.13 -13.37
N THR A 148 -5.96 24.50 -14.53
CA THR A 148 -7.06 24.25 -15.46
C THR A 148 -8.09 23.30 -14.85
N LYS A 149 -9.37 23.49 -15.20
CA LYS A 149 -10.48 22.62 -14.74
C LYS A 149 -10.83 21.51 -15.73
N ASP A 150 -9.95 21.28 -16.70
CA ASP A 150 -10.09 20.25 -17.71
C ASP A 150 -9.73 18.87 -17.14
N HIS A 151 -10.22 17.82 -17.80
CA HIS A 151 -9.95 16.43 -17.41
C HIS A 151 -10.15 16.18 -15.91
N PRO A 152 -11.36 16.45 -15.35
CA PRO A 152 -11.64 16.31 -13.92
C PRO A 152 -11.39 14.87 -13.40
N HIS A 153 -11.38 13.90 -14.31
CA HIS A 153 -11.07 12.51 -14.05
C HIS A 153 -9.60 12.23 -13.72
N HIS A 154 -8.67 13.17 -13.93
CA HIS A 154 -7.26 13.09 -13.49
C HIS A 154 -7.08 13.47 -12.00
N THR A 155 -8.11 13.22 -11.18
CA THR A 155 -8.07 13.47 -9.74
C THR A 155 -7.34 12.34 -9.03
N GLY A 156 -6.24 12.67 -8.34
CA GLY A 156 -5.51 11.74 -7.50
C GLY A 156 -4.80 10.61 -8.27
N CYS A 157 -4.67 9.45 -7.62
CA CYS A 157 -4.10 8.23 -8.18
C CYS A 157 -5.10 7.08 -8.08
N TRP A 158 -5.35 6.40 -9.19
CA TRP A 158 -6.35 5.34 -9.32
C TRP A 158 -6.00 4.45 -10.50
N THR A 159 -6.68 3.31 -10.60
CA THR A 159 -6.60 2.40 -11.74
C THR A 159 -7.98 2.22 -12.39
N ALA A 160 -7.99 2.06 -13.70
CA ALA A 160 -9.20 1.79 -14.47
C ALA A 160 -8.86 1.03 -15.76
N TRP A 161 -9.90 0.56 -16.44
CA TRP A 161 -9.87 -0.04 -17.77
C TRP A 161 -10.82 0.79 -18.62
N GLY A 162 -10.36 1.27 -19.78
CA GLY A 162 -11.04 2.38 -20.47
C GLY A 162 -12.48 2.06 -20.91
N ASP A 163 -12.67 0.96 -21.61
CA ASP A 163 -13.98 0.50 -22.09
C ASP A 163 -14.24 -0.95 -21.65
N ILE A 164 -15.41 -1.18 -21.06
CA ILE A 164 -15.90 -2.54 -20.76
C ILE A 164 -17.25 -2.69 -21.45
N SER A 165 -17.31 -3.49 -22.50
CA SER A 165 -18.55 -3.79 -23.23
C SER A 165 -19.32 -2.54 -23.66
N GLY A 166 -18.62 -1.50 -24.15
CA GLY A 166 -19.20 -0.22 -24.58
C GLY A 166 -19.45 0.78 -23.45
N THR A 167 -19.04 0.47 -22.22
CA THR A 167 -19.12 1.39 -21.07
C THR A 167 -17.77 2.07 -20.84
N ASP A 168 -17.77 3.39 -21.00
CA ASP A 168 -16.64 4.27 -20.66
C ASP A 168 -16.45 4.33 -19.14
N ASN A 169 -15.34 3.75 -18.68
CA ASN A 169 -14.88 3.72 -17.30
C ASN A 169 -13.67 4.63 -17.07
N TRP A 170 -13.26 5.40 -18.09
CA TRP A 170 -12.17 6.38 -18.02
C TRP A 170 -12.68 7.76 -17.58
N ALA A 171 -13.73 8.27 -18.21
CA ALA A 171 -14.26 9.59 -17.88
C ALA A 171 -15.05 9.59 -16.57
N TYR A 172 -15.23 10.79 -15.99
CA TYR A 172 -16.20 11.02 -14.92
C TYR A 172 -17.53 11.49 -15.49
N GLY A 173 -18.63 11.17 -14.79
CA GLY A 173 -19.95 11.67 -15.11
C GLY A 173 -21.06 10.66 -14.86
N LYS A 174 -22.30 11.17 -14.83
CA LYS A 174 -23.51 10.37 -14.56
C LYS A 174 -23.81 9.32 -15.61
N THR A 175 -23.27 9.47 -16.82
CA THR A 175 -23.44 8.53 -17.95
C THR A 175 -22.27 7.56 -18.10
N LYS A 176 -21.30 7.58 -17.19
CA LYS A 176 -20.08 6.77 -17.21
C LYS A 176 -20.20 5.56 -16.28
N GLY A 177 -19.39 4.54 -16.54
CA GLY A 177 -19.27 3.37 -15.67
C GLY A 177 -18.79 3.74 -14.28
N ARG A 178 -18.95 2.84 -13.32
CA ARG A 178 -18.56 3.05 -11.92
C ARG A 178 -17.79 1.85 -11.38
N GLN A 179 -16.82 2.12 -10.52
CA GLN A 179 -16.18 1.16 -9.63
C GLN A 179 -16.76 1.38 -8.24
N GLU A 180 -17.66 0.51 -7.82
CA GLU A 180 -18.35 0.60 -6.54
C GLU A 180 -17.67 -0.28 -5.50
N VAL A 181 -17.09 0.31 -4.47
CA VAL A 181 -16.51 -0.46 -3.35
C VAL A 181 -17.65 -1.05 -2.54
N LYS A 182 -17.75 -2.37 -2.52
CA LYS A 182 -18.76 -3.11 -1.75
C LYS A 182 -18.25 -3.51 -0.38
N LYS A 183 -16.94 -3.77 -0.26
CA LYS A 183 -16.30 -4.15 1.00
C LYS A 183 -14.89 -3.57 1.09
N ILE A 184 -14.50 -3.25 2.32
CA ILE A 184 -13.16 -2.80 2.69
C ILE A 184 -12.68 -3.61 3.90
N ASN A 185 -11.51 -4.22 3.79
CA ASN A 185 -10.75 -4.70 4.95
C ASN A 185 -9.49 -3.85 5.07
N ILE A 186 -9.09 -3.59 6.31
CA ILE A 186 -7.95 -2.73 6.63
C ILE A 186 -6.98 -3.52 7.49
N GLU A 187 -5.73 -3.53 7.08
CA GLU A 187 -4.61 -4.03 7.87
C GLU A 187 -3.60 -2.90 8.06
N GLN A 188 -3.00 -2.81 9.24
CA GLN A 188 -1.99 -1.80 9.56
C GLN A 188 -1.08 -2.34 10.67
N ASN A 189 0.22 -2.07 10.54
CA ASN A 189 1.25 -2.50 11.47
C ASN A 189 2.51 -1.61 11.34
N ALA A 190 3.62 -2.07 11.93
CA ALA A 190 4.89 -1.35 11.93
C ALA A 190 5.63 -1.35 10.57
N VAL A 191 5.20 -2.17 9.61
CA VAL A 191 5.85 -2.35 8.31
C VAL A 191 5.00 -1.77 7.18
N PHE A 192 3.68 -1.98 7.22
CA PHE A 192 2.77 -1.54 6.17
C PHE A 192 1.38 -1.20 6.69
N GLY A 193 0.62 -0.50 5.84
CA GLY A 193 -0.83 -0.42 5.87
C GLY A 193 -1.39 -0.92 4.54
N LYS A 194 -2.57 -1.53 4.56
CA LYS A 194 -3.19 -2.14 3.39
C LYS A 194 -4.70 -1.95 3.41
N PHE A 195 -5.25 -1.60 2.25
CA PHE A 195 -6.67 -1.77 1.95
C PHE A 195 -6.85 -3.01 1.07
N ASP A 196 -7.74 -3.91 1.46
CA ASP A 196 -8.31 -4.92 0.56
C ASP A 196 -9.74 -4.50 0.20
N LEU A 197 -9.96 -4.20 -1.07
CA LEU A 197 -11.24 -3.71 -1.59
C LEU A 197 -11.88 -4.78 -2.47
N ASP A 198 -13.14 -5.11 -2.19
CA ASP A 198 -14.01 -5.78 -3.16
C ASP A 198 -14.79 -4.70 -3.92
N ILE A 199 -14.59 -4.63 -5.24
CA ILE A 199 -15.10 -3.58 -6.11
C ILE A 199 -15.98 -4.23 -7.19
N GLU A 200 -17.19 -3.73 -7.36
CA GLU A 200 -18.05 -4.10 -8.48
C GLU A 200 -18.02 -3.01 -9.54
N TRP A 201 -17.71 -3.39 -10.77
CA TRP A 201 -17.76 -2.48 -11.89
C TRP A 201 -19.15 -2.51 -12.50
N THR A 202 -19.76 -1.35 -12.70
CA THR A 202 -21.12 -1.22 -13.20
C THR A 202 -21.20 -0.23 -14.35
N THR A 203 -22.23 -0.37 -15.19
CA THR A 203 -22.61 0.69 -16.13
C THR A 203 -23.17 1.90 -15.36
N SER A 204 -23.40 3.01 -16.06
CA SER A 204 -24.07 4.19 -15.49
C SER A 204 -25.48 3.93 -14.95
N HIS A 205 -26.10 2.81 -15.34
CA HIS A 205 -27.41 2.37 -14.85
C HIS A 205 -27.31 1.30 -13.76
N GLY A 206 -26.12 1.05 -13.22
CA GLY A 206 -25.90 0.07 -12.15
C GLY A 206 -25.93 -1.38 -12.60
N LYS A 207 -25.86 -1.66 -13.91
CA LYS A 207 -25.76 -3.04 -14.41
C LYS A 207 -24.33 -3.55 -14.15
N PRO A 208 -24.13 -4.67 -13.40
CA PRO A 208 -22.81 -5.23 -13.17
C PRO A 208 -22.10 -5.64 -14.47
N GLN A 209 -20.78 -5.48 -14.49
CA GLN A 209 -19.91 -5.79 -15.63
C GLN A 209 -18.76 -6.74 -15.29
N LEU A 210 -18.08 -6.53 -14.16
CA LEU A 210 -17.03 -7.40 -13.63
C LEU A 210 -16.81 -7.13 -12.14
N ILE A 211 -16.11 -8.04 -11.47
CA ILE A 211 -15.69 -7.88 -10.08
C ILE A 211 -14.17 -7.66 -10.05
N GLU A 212 -13.72 -6.74 -9.22
CA GLU A 212 -12.32 -6.48 -8.95
C GLU A 212 -12.01 -6.71 -7.48
N ARG A 213 -10.92 -7.41 -7.20
CA ARG A 213 -10.24 -7.32 -5.90
C ARG A 213 -9.03 -6.43 -6.04
N ARG A 214 -8.99 -5.34 -5.30
CA ARG A 214 -7.88 -4.40 -5.29
C ARG A 214 -7.20 -4.39 -3.93
N GLN A 215 -5.91 -4.62 -3.91
CA GLN A 215 -5.07 -4.35 -2.74
C GLN A 215 -4.30 -3.06 -2.97
N ILE A 216 -4.33 -2.16 -1.99
CA ILE A 216 -3.53 -0.92 -1.99
C ILE A 216 -2.63 -0.97 -0.76
N TRP A 217 -1.32 -1.05 -0.98
CA TRP A 217 -0.31 -1.18 0.06
C TRP A 217 0.44 0.13 0.26
N PHE A 218 0.74 0.46 1.51
CA PHE A 218 1.54 1.62 1.91
C PHE A 218 2.66 1.13 2.82
N TYR A 219 3.91 1.33 2.42
CA TYR A 219 5.07 0.80 3.16
C TYR A 219 5.73 1.87 4.02
N ASN A 220 6.08 1.51 5.26
CA ASN A 220 6.88 2.34 6.17
C ASN A 220 8.35 2.38 5.74
N GLN A 221 8.62 3.05 4.63
CA GLN A 221 9.96 3.17 4.06
C GLN A 221 10.95 3.77 5.09
N PRO A 222 12.21 3.27 5.15
CA PRO A 222 13.22 3.82 6.05
C PRO A 222 13.42 5.31 5.85
N GLU A 223 13.56 6.07 6.93
CA GLU A 223 13.59 7.54 6.87
C GLU A 223 14.70 8.10 5.98
N TYR A 224 15.86 7.43 5.94
CA TYR A 224 17.01 7.84 5.11
C TYR A 224 16.69 7.88 3.62
N THR A 225 15.72 7.08 3.15
CA THR A 225 15.37 6.99 1.73
C THR A 225 14.66 8.25 1.23
N ASN A 226 13.98 8.99 2.13
CA ASN A 226 13.03 10.04 1.74
C ASN A 226 12.03 9.58 0.67
N LEU A 227 11.55 8.33 0.74
CA LEU A 227 10.54 7.79 -0.15
C LEU A 227 9.16 7.64 0.50
N ARG A 228 8.11 7.77 -0.32
CA ARG A 228 6.79 7.18 -0.08
C ARG A 228 6.58 6.12 -1.13
N MET A 229 6.04 4.98 -0.72
CA MET A 229 5.75 3.88 -1.63
C MET A 229 4.29 3.47 -1.46
N VAL A 230 3.60 3.41 -2.60
CA VAL A 230 2.27 2.83 -2.72
C VAL A 230 2.33 1.75 -3.80
N ASP A 231 1.74 0.59 -3.53
CA ASP A 231 1.67 -0.54 -4.47
C ASP A 231 0.21 -0.96 -4.67
N PHE A 232 -0.12 -1.36 -5.90
CA PHE A 232 -1.45 -1.76 -6.32
C PHE A 232 -1.40 -3.19 -6.88
N GLN A 233 -2.15 -4.09 -6.26
CA GLN A 233 -2.45 -5.40 -6.83
C GLN A 233 -3.91 -5.43 -7.26
N ILE A 234 -4.16 -5.83 -8.51
CA ILE A 234 -5.49 -5.78 -9.12
C ILE A 234 -5.80 -7.14 -9.73
N ASP A 235 -6.84 -7.78 -9.22
CA ASP A 235 -7.35 -9.05 -9.71
C ASP A 235 -8.76 -8.82 -10.28
N LEU A 236 -8.91 -8.96 -11.60
CA LEU A 236 -10.19 -8.81 -12.30
C LEU A 236 -10.83 -10.18 -12.54
N GLN A 237 -12.12 -10.29 -12.26
CA GLN A 237 -12.93 -11.50 -12.45
C GLN A 237 -14.19 -11.16 -13.26
N PRO A 238 -14.56 -11.99 -14.25
CA PRO A 238 -15.77 -11.78 -15.05
C PRO A 238 -17.06 -11.90 -14.23
#